data_AF-A0A963F355-F1
#
_entry.id   AF-A0A963F355-F1
#
_cell.length_a   1.000
_cell.length_b   1.000
_cell.length_c   1.000
_cell.angle_alpha   90.00
_cell.angle_beta   90.00
_cell.angle_gamma   90.00
#
_symmetry.space_group_name_H-M   'P 1'
#
loop_
_entity.id
_entity.type
_entity.pdbx_description
1 polymer ?
#
loop_
_entity_poly.entity_id
_entity_poly.type
_entity_poly.pdbx_seq_one_letter_code
_entity_poly.pdbx_strand_id
1 'polypeptide(L)' 'MTVHSERRTLPFAQEQIFDLVADVERYPDFLPLWQAARSRRSEQDNDLYITDQTLQLGVVQKTFRTETRLQRPD' A
#
# COMPACT_ATOMS: atom_id res chain seq x y z
N MET A 1 2.37 -10.65 17.88
CA MET A 1 2.04 -10.02 16.58
C MET A 1 1.14 -11.00 15.85
N THR A 2 -0.09 -10.60 15.51
CA THR A 2 -1.01 -11.45 14.73
C THR A 2 -0.81 -11.14 13.25
N VAL A 3 -0.52 -12.15 12.44
CA VAL A 3 -0.36 -11.99 10.99
C VAL A 3 -1.63 -12.53 10.32
N HIS A 4 -2.21 -11.74 9.42
CA HIS A 4 -3.34 -12.14 8.60
C HIS A 4 -2.87 -12.40 7.16
N SER A 5 -3.35 -13.48 6.55
CA SER A 5 -3.03 -13.86 5.18
C SER A 5 -4.30 -14.34 4.48
N GLU A 6 -4.53 -13.83 3.28
CA GLU A 6 -5.65 -14.21 2.43
C GLU A 6 -5.13 -14.51 1.01
N ARG A 7 -5.72 -15.51 0.36
CA ARG A 7 -5.42 -15.86 -1.04
C ARG A 7 -6.73 -15.95 -1.81
N ARG A 8 -6.83 -15.20 -2.91
CA ARG A 8 -7.98 -15.21 -3.83
C ARG A 8 -7.50 -15.27 -5.27
N THR A 9 -8.27 -15.95 -6.12
CA THR A 9 -8.09 -15.89 -7.57
C THR A 9 -8.84 -14.67 -8.10
N LEU A 10 -8.17 -13.83 -8.88
CA LEU A 10 -8.73 -12.61 -9.45
C LEU A 10 -8.68 -12.69 -10.99
N PRO A 11 -9.67 -12.16 -11.72
CA PRO A 11 -9.70 -12.14 -13.18
C PRO A 11 -8.86 -10.98 -13.76
N PHE A 12 -7.67 -10.74 -13.22
CA PHE A 12 -6.77 -9.65 -13.64
C PHE A 12 -5.34 -10.18 -13.82
N ALA A 13 -4.57 -9.54 -14.69
CA ALA A 13 -3.17 -9.86 -14.87
C ALA A 13 -2.35 -9.48 -13.62
N GLN A 14 -1.22 -10.15 -13.40
CA GLN A 14 -0.38 -9.94 -12.21
C GLN A 14 0.13 -8.50 -12.16
N GLU A 15 0.50 -7.96 -13.31
CA GLU A 15 0.99 -6.60 -13.53
C GLU A 15 -0.08 -5.57 -13.18
N GLN A 16 -1.35 -5.83 -13.52
CA GLN A 16 -2.45 -4.92 -13.20
C GLN A 16 -2.68 -4.81 -11.69
N ILE A 17 -2.63 -5.95 -11.00
CA ILE A 17 -2.77 -5.98 -9.54
C ILE A 17 -1.54 -5.35 -8.87
N PHE A 18 -0.35 -5.61 -9.42
CA PHE A 18 0.89 -5.00 -8.94
C PHE A 18 0.84 -3.48 -9.06
N ASP A 19 0.51 -2.94 -10.23
CA ASP A 19 0.46 -1.49 -10.47
C ASP A 19 -0.61 -0.82 -9.59
N LEU A 20 -1.75 -1.50 -9.34
CA LEU A 20 -2.78 -1.02 -8.41
C LEU A 20 -2.27 -0.89 -6.96
N VAL A 21 -1.53 -1.89 -6.48
CA VAL A 21 -1.01 -1.93 -5.10
C VAL A 21 0.23 -1.03 -4.93
N ALA A 22 1.06 -0.90 -5.98
CA ALA A 22 2.23 -0.04 -5.96
C ALA A 22 1.87 1.45 -5.88
N ASP A 23 0.67 1.83 -6.33
CA ASP A 23 0.14 3.20 -6.26
C ASP A 23 -0.50 3.50 -4.89
N VAL A 24 0.31 3.42 -3.83
CA VAL A 24 -0.12 3.56 -2.43
C VAL A 24 -0.80 4.91 -2.13
N GLU A 25 -0.45 5.96 -2.86
CA GLU A 25 -1.00 7.31 -2.64
C GLU A 25 -2.49 7.40 -2.98
N ARG A 26 -2.99 6.50 -3.84
CA ARG A 26 -4.40 6.42 -4.23
C ARG A 26 -5.25 5.54 -3.33
N TYR A 27 -4.66 4.90 -2.31
CA TYR A 27 -5.42 4.08 -1.36
C TYR A 27 -6.63 4.80 -0.75
N PRO A 28 -6.57 6.11 -0.41
CA PRO A 28 -7.75 6.83 0.08
C PRO A 28 -8.92 6.90 -0.91
N ASP A 29 -8.70 6.70 -2.20
CA ASP A 29 -9.76 6.76 -3.22
C ASP A 29 -10.64 5.51 -3.23
N PHE A 30 -10.13 4.37 -2.75
CA PHE A 30 -10.81 3.08 -2.92
C PHE A 30 -10.76 2.12 -1.71
N LEU A 31 -9.84 2.29 -0.76
CA LEU A 31 -9.79 1.47 0.44
C LEU A 31 -10.57 2.13 1.58
N PRO A 32 -11.52 1.40 2.21
CA PRO A 32 -12.17 1.93 3.40
C PRO A 32 -11.13 2.15 4.51
N LEU A 33 -11.38 3.16 5.35
CA LEU A 33 -10.55 3.54 6.50
C LEU A 33 -9.20 4.19 6.14
N TRP A 34 -8.70 4.10 4.92
CA TRP A 34 -7.48 4.82 4.51
C TRP A 34 -7.80 6.28 4.25
N GLN A 35 -7.29 7.18 5.10
CA GLN A 35 -7.59 8.61 4.99
C GLN A 35 -6.49 9.39 4.27
N ALA A 36 -5.24 8.97 4.42
CA ALA A 36 -4.12 9.60 3.74
C ALA A 36 -2.99 8.59 3.56
N ALA A 37 -2.32 8.67 2.42
CA ALA A 37 -1.06 7.99 2.17
C ALA A 37 -0.14 8.99 1.47
N ARG A 38 1.07 9.14 1.99
CA ARG A 38 2.09 10.02 1.40
C ARG A 38 3.38 9.22 1.26
N SER A 39 3.77 8.98 0.01
CA SER A 39 4.99 8.23 -0.29
C SER A 39 6.18 9.16 -0.42
N ARG A 40 7.37 8.64 -0.09
CA ARG A 40 8.66 9.23 -0.39
C ARG A 40 9.50 8.14 -1.02
N ARG A 41 9.76 8.26 -2.31
CA ARG A 41 10.64 7.34 -3.02
C ARG A 41 12.10 7.68 -2.75
N SER A 42 12.94 6.66 -2.66
CA SER A 42 14.38 6.86 -2.62
C SER A 42 14.87 7.29 -4.00
N GLU A 43 15.73 8.32 -4.06
CA GLU A 43 16.41 8.69 -5.32
C GLU A 43 17.45 7.63 -5.74
N GLN A 44 17.88 6.78 -4.81
CA GLN A 44 18.91 5.77 -5.03
C GLN A 44 18.36 4.37 -5.33
N ASP A 45 17.10 4.09 -4.96
CA ASP A 45 16.46 2.78 -5.11
C ASP A 45 15.01 2.96 -5.56
N ASN A 46 14.75 2.73 -6.84
CA ASN A 46 13.42 2.91 -7.44
C ASN A 46 12.40 1.89 -6.92
N ASP A 47 12.86 0.76 -6.37
CA ASP A 47 11.99 -0.29 -5.86
C ASP A 47 11.68 -0.10 -4.37
N LEU A 48 12.31 0.88 -3.71
CA LEU A 48 12.11 1.17 -2.30
C LEU A 48 11.37 2.50 -2.09
N TYR A 49 10.30 2.46 -1.30
CA TYR A 49 9.66 3.68 -0.84
C TYR A 49 9.31 3.61 0.64
N ILE A 50 9.31 4.80 1.27
CA ILE A 50 8.77 5.00 2.62
C ILE A 50 7.38 5.62 2.47
N THR A 51 6.41 5.20 3.28
CA THR A 51 5.07 5.81 3.28
C THR A 51 4.60 6.09 4.69
N ASP A 52 4.10 7.31 4.90
CA ASP A 52 3.30 7.66 6.06
C ASP A 52 1.83 7.46 5.72
N GLN A 53 1.16 6.54 6.42
CA GLN A 53 -0.22 6.12 6.16
C GLN A 53 -1.09 6.41 7.37
N THR A 54 -2.26 7.01 7.15
CA THR A 54 -3.23 7.32 8.19
C THR A 54 -4.51 6.52 7.98
N LEU A 55 -4.84 5.70 8.96
CA LEU A 55 -6.11 4.98 9.03
C LEU A 55 -7.04 5.65 10.03
N GLN A 56 -8.33 5.63 9.73
CA GLN A 56 -9.39 6.07 10.64
C GLN A 56 -10.47 5.02 10.76
N LEU A 57 -10.68 4.53 11.98
CA LEU A 57 -11.77 3.64 12.36
C LEU A 57 -12.68 4.36 13.36
N GLY A 58 -13.76 4.94 12.85
CA GLY A 58 -14.66 5.78 13.63
C GLY A 58 -13.91 6.98 14.23
N VAL A 59 -13.86 7.05 15.56
CA VAL A 59 -13.16 8.11 16.31
C VAL A 59 -11.65 7.85 16.47
N VAL A 60 -11.18 6.64 16.18
CA VAL A 60 -9.77 6.27 16.33
C VAL A 60 -9.03 6.58 15.05
N GLN A 61 -7.96 7.36 15.15
CA GLN A 61 -7.04 7.64 14.07
C GLN A 61 -5.64 7.14 14.42
N LYS A 62 -4.97 6.50 13.46
CA LYS A 62 -3.60 6.03 13.62
C LYS A 62 -2.79 6.33 12.38
N THR A 63 -1.66 6.97 12.58
CA THR A 63 -0.64 7.15 11.54
C THR A 63 0.53 6.21 11.81
N PHE A 64 1.01 5.54 10.78
CA PHE A 64 2.19 4.70 10.85
C PHE A 64 3.06 4.88 9.62
N ARG A 65 4.35 4.61 9.81
CA ARG A 65 5.35 4.63 8.74
C ARG A 65 5.70 3.21 8.32
N THR A 66 5.70 2.96 7.02
CA THR A 66 6.14 1.70 6.42
C THR A 66 7.28 1.94 5.46
N GLU A 67 8.20 0.99 5.41
CA GLU A 67 9.15 0.83 4.31
C GLU A 67 8.63 -0.30 3.43
N THR A 68 8.64 -0.12 2.11
CA THR A 68 8.12 -1.10 1.16
C THR A 68 9.07 -1.27 0.02
N ARG A 69 9.38 -2.54 -0.29
CA ARG A 69 10.14 -2.94 -1.45
C ARG A 69 9.22 -3.58 -2.47
N LEU A 70 9.24 -3.07 -3.68
CA LEU A 70 8.49 -3.55 -4.81
C LEU A 70 9.31 -4.59 -5.57
N GLN A 71 8.67 -5.71 -5.91
CA GLN A 71 9.23 -6.71 -6.82
C GLN A 71 8.21 -6.96 -7.91
N ARG A 72 8.52 -6.54 -9.13
CA ARG A 72 7.63 -6.78 -10.27
C ARG A 72 7.48 -8.29 -10.51
N PRO A 73 6.28 -8.76 -10.89
CA PRO A 73 6.10 -10.11 -11.38
C PRO A 73 6.87 -10.33 -12.70
N ASP A 74 7.41 -11.53 -12.88
CA ASP A 74 8.06 -12.00 -14.12
C ASP A 74 7.04 -12.36 -15.21
#